data_AF-A0A972R3Z4-F1
#
_entry.id   AF-A0A972R3Z4-F1
#
_cell.length_a   1.000
_cell.length_b   1.000
_cell.length_c   1.000
_cell.angle_alpha   90.00
_cell.angle_beta   90.00
_cell.angle_gamma   90.00
#
_symmetry.space_group_name_H-M   'P 1'
#
loop_
_entity.id
_entity.type
_entity.pdbx_description
1 polymer ?
#
loop_
_entity_poly.entity_id
_entity_poly.type
_entity_poly.pdbx_seq_one_letter_code
_entity_poly.pdbx_strand_id
1 'polypeptide(L)'
;MRTFITNTTREKTAPGFRAQLLSMAVLLLALNVAFGQQAPDRSSPRATFASFLENMVAYGKEQSGESGRQYLELATSCLDLSSVPSSLRPDVGPKLARDLKNFLDKYEMVVIDELPEKWDSDYFLWRKPIADGEISLARDSMGTWRFSTATIESLPALLDFVKDKNVVEGVEATVQPASFTDWLRKKLPPSLTDRALLLENWQWLALLIIVFIGLIIERVVNVILSYWIGKLLMKTHTRVKFKVESHVIRPAGFLVMAVFWSLMLPALDLPLRALEALLFATQIIMAASGVWAAYRVVDIGAAYFGSLAEKTESKFDDLLVPMVRRSLKILVGAFGLLFIADNMDIDITSLLAGLGIGGVALALAAKDTVENLFGSVTVLIDRPFEIGD
;
A
#
# COMPACT_ATOMS: atom_id res chain seq x y z
N MET A 1 -31.11 -65.54 25.93
CA MET A 1 -31.32 -65.50 24.46
C MET A 1 -31.29 -64.03 24.05
N ARG A 2 -30.59 -63.72 22.96
CA ARG A 2 -30.06 -62.40 22.57
C ARG A 2 -31.06 -61.24 22.41
N THR A 3 -30.53 -60.07 22.77
CA THR A 3 -30.85 -58.66 22.50
C THR A 3 -31.22 -58.32 21.04
N PHE A 4 -32.15 -57.37 20.84
CA PHE A 4 -32.38 -56.64 19.59
C PHE A 4 -32.00 -55.15 19.74
N ILE A 5 -30.83 -54.82 19.16
CA ILE A 5 -30.43 -53.67 18.31
C ILE A 5 -30.96 -52.26 18.65
N THR A 6 -30.02 -51.41 19.07
CA THR A 6 -29.97 -49.95 18.86
C THR A 6 -29.41 -49.62 17.48
N ASN A 7 -30.02 -48.66 16.78
CA ASN A 7 -29.60 -48.15 15.48
C ASN A 7 -28.68 -46.93 15.69
N THR A 8 -27.43 -47.01 15.22
CA THR A 8 -26.53 -45.84 15.08
C THR A 8 -25.87 -45.90 13.70
N THR A 9 -26.23 -44.96 12.84
CA THR A 9 -25.62 -44.76 11.53
C THR A 9 -24.26 -44.08 11.69
N ARG A 10 -23.18 -44.84 11.48
CA ARG A 10 -21.83 -44.31 11.20
C ARG A 10 -21.68 -44.10 9.70
N GLU A 11 -21.57 -42.84 9.30
CA GLU A 11 -21.19 -42.42 7.95
C GLU A 11 -19.74 -42.85 7.66
N LYS A 12 -19.55 -43.77 6.71
CA LYS A 12 -18.23 -44.13 6.16
C LYS A 12 -17.94 -43.18 4.99
N THR A 13 -17.09 -42.18 5.21
CA THR A 13 -16.48 -41.42 4.09
C THR A 13 -15.44 -42.31 3.38
N ALA A 14 -15.66 -42.58 2.10
CA ALA A 14 -14.84 -43.47 1.28
C ALA A 14 -13.40 -42.94 1.08
N PRO A 15 -12.37 -43.81 1.16
CA PRO A 15 -10.95 -43.40 1.10
C PRO A 15 -10.49 -42.88 -0.27
N GLY A 16 -11.28 -43.04 -1.34
CA GLY A 16 -10.93 -42.56 -2.68
C GLY A 16 -11.10 -41.04 -2.90
N PHE A 17 -11.99 -40.40 -2.15
CA PHE A 17 -12.37 -39.00 -2.42
C PHE A 17 -11.28 -38.01 -2.00
N ARG A 18 -10.56 -38.29 -0.90
CA ARG A 18 -9.42 -37.47 -0.45
C ARG A 18 -8.22 -37.57 -1.40
N ALA A 19 -7.97 -38.75 -1.97
CA ALA A 19 -6.90 -38.95 -2.94
C ALA A 19 -7.20 -38.24 -4.28
N GLN A 20 -8.45 -38.24 -4.73
CA GLN A 20 -8.89 -37.50 -5.92
C GLN A 20 -8.87 -35.98 -5.72
N LEU A 21 -9.22 -35.48 -4.53
CA LEU A 21 -9.10 -34.06 -4.21
C LEU A 21 -7.65 -33.59 -4.14
N LEU A 22 -6.76 -34.41 -3.58
CA LEU A 22 -5.32 -34.11 -3.55
C LEU A 22 -4.70 -34.16 -4.95
N SER A 23 -5.05 -35.14 -5.78
CA SER A 23 -4.54 -35.20 -7.16
C SER A 23 -5.09 -34.06 -8.01
N MET A 24 -6.35 -33.66 -7.81
CA MET A 24 -6.95 -32.51 -8.49
C MET A 24 -6.37 -31.18 -8.00
N ALA A 25 -6.07 -31.05 -6.70
CA ALA A 25 -5.38 -29.87 -6.16
C ALA A 25 -3.94 -29.78 -6.65
N VAL A 26 -3.21 -30.89 -6.75
CA VAL A 26 -1.85 -30.94 -7.33
C VAL A 26 -1.89 -30.69 -8.83
N LEU A 27 -2.90 -31.19 -9.55
CA LEU A 27 -3.11 -30.91 -10.97
C LEU A 27 -3.47 -29.45 -11.21
N LEU A 28 -4.29 -28.84 -10.35
CA LEU A 28 -4.62 -27.41 -10.38
C LEU A 28 -3.40 -26.55 -10.01
N LEU A 29 -2.59 -26.95 -9.03
CA LEU A 29 -1.33 -26.29 -8.71
C LEU A 29 -0.33 -26.41 -9.87
N ALA A 30 -0.23 -27.59 -10.48
CA ALA A 30 0.65 -27.85 -11.62
C ALA A 30 0.16 -27.15 -12.89
N LEU A 31 -1.16 -27.02 -13.09
CA LEU A 31 -1.72 -26.16 -14.14
C LEU A 31 -1.43 -24.69 -13.84
N ASN A 32 -1.54 -24.23 -12.59
CA ASN A 32 -1.21 -22.85 -12.24
C ASN A 32 0.28 -22.54 -12.45
N VAL A 33 1.16 -23.52 -12.27
CA VAL A 33 2.60 -23.41 -12.54
C VAL A 33 2.91 -23.58 -14.03
N ALA A 34 2.15 -24.39 -14.77
CA ALA A 34 2.35 -24.60 -16.21
C ALA A 34 1.74 -23.51 -17.09
N PHE A 35 0.72 -22.80 -16.60
CA PHE A 35 0.11 -21.62 -17.22
C PHE A 35 0.59 -20.30 -16.61
N GLY A 36 1.35 -20.34 -15.51
CA GLY A 36 2.07 -19.19 -15.00
C GLY A 36 3.23 -18.86 -15.93
N GLN A 37 3.22 -17.67 -16.51
CA GLN A 37 4.32 -17.20 -17.35
C GLN A 37 5.66 -17.28 -16.60
N GLN A 38 6.68 -17.83 -17.26
CA GLN A 38 8.04 -17.91 -16.73
C GLN A 38 8.53 -16.50 -16.34
N ALA A 39 9.23 -16.41 -15.21
CA ALA A 39 9.88 -15.18 -14.78
C ALA A 39 10.76 -14.61 -15.91
N PRO A 40 10.84 -13.29 -16.06
CA PRO A 40 11.53 -12.68 -17.19
C PRO A 40 13.02 -13.01 -17.12
N ASP A 41 13.57 -13.43 -18.26
CA ASP A 41 15.00 -13.68 -18.39
C ASP A 41 15.75 -12.35 -18.33
N ARG A 42 16.61 -12.25 -17.31
CA ARG A 42 17.42 -11.07 -16.99
C ARG A 42 18.89 -11.44 -16.81
N SER A 43 19.30 -12.53 -17.46
CA SER A 43 20.66 -13.08 -17.41
C SER A 43 21.69 -12.21 -18.14
N SER A 44 21.25 -11.45 -19.15
CA SER A 44 22.10 -10.59 -19.98
C SER A 44 21.38 -9.30 -20.38
N PRO A 45 22.10 -8.30 -20.90
CA PRO A 45 21.47 -7.11 -21.47
C PRO A 45 20.49 -7.46 -22.60
N ARG A 46 20.87 -8.37 -23.51
CA ARG A 46 19.99 -8.88 -24.56
C ARG A 46 18.72 -9.52 -24.00
N ALA A 47 18.86 -10.45 -23.07
CA ALA A 47 17.72 -11.17 -22.48
C ALA A 47 16.76 -10.23 -21.75
N THR A 48 17.29 -9.23 -21.03
CA THR A 48 16.48 -8.26 -20.30
C THR A 48 15.66 -7.38 -21.25
N PHE A 49 16.27 -6.90 -22.33
CA PHE A 49 15.57 -6.15 -23.38
C PHE A 49 14.48 -6.99 -24.04
N ALA A 50 14.81 -8.24 -24.41
CA ALA A 50 13.86 -9.16 -25.04
C ALA A 50 12.66 -9.42 -24.12
N SER A 51 12.91 -9.82 -22.88
CA SER A 51 11.86 -10.07 -21.88
C SER A 51 11.00 -8.85 -21.64
N PHE A 52 11.59 -7.65 -21.54
CA PHE A 52 10.83 -6.42 -21.36
C PHE A 52 9.92 -6.15 -22.57
N LEU A 53 10.46 -6.20 -23.79
CA LEU A 53 9.70 -5.89 -25.00
C LEU A 53 8.61 -6.93 -25.27
N GLU A 54 8.89 -8.22 -25.09
CA GLU A 54 7.92 -9.31 -25.24
C GLU A 54 6.72 -9.12 -24.31
N ASN A 55 6.97 -8.88 -23.02
CA ASN A 55 5.91 -8.65 -22.04
C ASN A 55 5.13 -7.37 -22.34
N MET A 56 5.79 -6.29 -22.77
CA MET A 56 5.10 -5.05 -23.14
C MET A 56 4.25 -5.18 -24.42
N VAL A 57 4.71 -5.97 -25.40
CA VAL A 57 3.93 -6.28 -26.61
C VAL A 57 2.71 -7.15 -26.25
N ALA A 58 2.90 -8.16 -25.39
CA ALA A 58 1.81 -9.01 -24.93
C ALA A 58 0.78 -8.22 -24.09
N TYR A 59 1.25 -7.33 -23.20
CA TYR A 59 0.40 -6.39 -22.47
C TYR A 59 -0.44 -5.53 -23.41
N GLY A 60 0.15 -5.00 -24.49
CA GLY A 60 -0.61 -4.18 -25.43
C GLY A 60 -1.65 -4.96 -26.25
N LYS A 61 -1.45 -6.27 -26.48
CA LYS A 61 -2.44 -7.15 -27.12
C LYS A 61 -3.60 -7.49 -26.17
N GLU A 62 -3.33 -7.59 -24.87
CA GLU A 62 -4.31 -8.00 -23.86
C GLU A 62 -4.30 -7.05 -22.65
N GLN A 63 -4.69 -5.78 -22.87
CA GLN A 63 -4.66 -4.75 -21.82
C GLN A 63 -5.68 -4.99 -20.69
N SER A 64 -6.78 -5.68 -20.98
CA SER A 64 -7.90 -5.88 -20.06
C SER A 64 -7.93 -7.31 -19.52
N GLY A 65 -7.75 -7.46 -18.21
CA GLY A 65 -7.83 -8.75 -17.53
C GLY A 65 -6.68 -8.98 -16.54
N GLU A 66 -6.65 -10.17 -15.94
CA GLU A 66 -5.59 -10.60 -15.03
C GLU A 66 -4.25 -10.81 -15.77
N SER A 67 -4.32 -11.37 -16.99
CA SER A 67 -3.17 -11.59 -17.86
C SER A 67 -2.44 -10.29 -18.23
N GLY A 68 -3.18 -9.24 -18.61
CA GLY A 68 -2.60 -7.91 -18.86
C GLY A 68 -1.82 -7.34 -17.68
N ARG A 69 -2.35 -7.49 -16.46
CA ARG A 69 -1.65 -7.05 -15.24
C ARG A 69 -0.37 -7.84 -15.01
N GLN A 70 -0.40 -9.16 -15.20
CA GLN A 70 0.77 -10.01 -15.07
C GLN A 70 1.88 -9.63 -16.06
N TYR A 71 1.56 -9.43 -17.34
CA TYR A 71 2.55 -8.95 -18.33
C TYR A 71 3.20 -7.63 -17.92
N LEU A 72 2.38 -6.69 -17.42
CA LEU A 72 2.88 -5.39 -16.98
C LEU A 72 3.76 -5.50 -15.73
N GLU A 73 3.43 -6.38 -14.79
CA GLU A 73 4.27 -6.68 -13.62
C GLU A 73 5.61 -7.31 -14.03
N LEU A 74 5.59 -8.29 -14.95
CA LEU A 74 6.80 -8.93 -15.47
C LEU A 74 7.71 -7.91 -16.17
N ALA A 75 7.16 -7.05 -17.02
CA ALA A 75 7.90 -5.96 -17.65
C ALA A 75 8.44 -4.96 -16.63
N THR A 76 7.65 -4.60 -15.61
CA THR A 76 8.07 -3.70 -14.53
C THR A 76 9.24 -4.29 -13.73
N SER A 77 9.31 -5.61 -13.59
CA SER A 77 10.41 -6.28 -12.89
C SER A 77 11.78 -6.19 -13.61
N CYS A 78 11.78 -5.82 -14.90
CA CYS A 78 12.98 -5.51 -15.67
C CYS A 78 13.54 -4.11 -15.37
N LEU A 79 12.82 -3.29 -14.59
CA LEU A 79 13.26 -1.95 -14.18
C LEU A 79 13.93 -1.99 -12.81
N ASP A 80 14.97 -1.17 -12.65
CA ASP A 80 15.54 -0.84 -11.35
C ASP A 80 14.75 0.34 -10.75
N LEU A 81 13.89 0.04 -9.78
CA LEU A 81 13.06 1.01 -9.06
C LEU A 81 13.65 1.36 -7.69
N SER A 82 14.96 1.16 -7.50
CA SER A 82 15.62 1.44 -6.21
C SER A 82 15.59 2.92 -5.83
N SER A 83 15.60 3.84 -6.81
CA SER A 83 15.40 5.27 -6.59
C SER A 83 13.97 5.65 -6.21
N VAL A 84 12.99 4.78 -6.46
CA VAL A 84 11.59 5.01 -6.14
C VAL A 84 11.29 4.46 -4.73
N PRO A 85 10.71 5.26 -3.82
CA PRO A 85 10.32 4.81 -2.48
C PRO A 85 9.47 3.55 -2.53
N SER A 86 9.71 2.61 -1.60
CA SER A 86 9.11 1.27 -1.62
C SER A 86 7.57 1.29 -1.67
N SER A 87 6.97 2.26 -0.97
CA SER A 87 5.53 2.49 -0.90
C SER A 87 4.90 2.98 -2.21
N LEU A 88 5.69 3.56 -3.13
CA LEU A 88 5.23 4.13 -4.40
C LEU A 88 5.45 3.20 -5.59
N ARG A 89 6.32 2.19 -5.46
CA ARG A 89 6.66 1.26 -6.55
C ARG A 89 5.44 0.59 -7.20
N PRO A 90 4.39 0.17 -6.46
CA PRO A 90 3.22 -0.45 -7.09
C PRO A 90 2.47 0.48 -8.05
N ASP A 91 2.45 1.78 -7.77
CA ASP A 91 1.73 2.77 -8.58
C ASP A 91 2.62 3.35 -9.70
N VAL A 92 3.90 3.57 -9.39
CA VAL A 92 4.85 4.26 -10.29
C VAL A 92 5.53 3.28 -11.27
N GLY A 93 5.88 2.07 -10.84
CA GLY A 93 6.60 1.10 -11.66
C GLY A 93 5.89 0.74 -12.98
N PRO A 94 4.60 0.35 -12.95
CA PRO A 94 3.82 0.05 -14.16
C PRO A 94 3.68 1.25 -15.12
N LYS A 95 3.73 2.47 -14.59
CA LYS A 95 3.76 3.69 -15.41
C LYS A 95 5.11 3.82 -16.12
N LEU A 96 6.22 3.71 -15.39
CA LEU A 96 7.57 3.81 -15.95
C LEU A 96 7.84 2.75 -17.03
N ALA A 97 7.31 1.53 -16.88
CA ALA A 97 7.40 0.49 -17.91
C ALA A 97 6.69 0.89 -19.21
N ARG A 98 5.49 1.47 -19.12
CA ARG A 98 4.75 1.99 -20.29
C ARG A 98 5.46 3.18 -20.92
N ASP A 99 6.00 4.08 -20.10
CA ASP A 99 6.76 5.25 -20.54
C ASP A 99 8.02 4.85 -21.30
N LEU A 100 8.78 3.88 -20.77
CA LEU A 100 9.96 3.33 -21.46
C LEU A 100 9.58 2.68 -22.79
N LYS A 101 8.52 1.87 -22.83
CA LYS A 101 8.06 1.24 -24.09
C LYS A 101 7.64 2.28 -25.11
N ASN A 102 6.87 3.30 -24.70
CA ASN A 102 6.45 4.40 -25.57
C ASN A 102 7.64 5.17 -26.14
N PHE A 103 8.68 5.40 -25.33
CA PHE A 103 9.91 5.99 -25.82
C PHE A 103 10.58 5.10 -26.88
N LEU A 104 10.79 3.81 -26.58
CA LEU A 104 11.47 2.88 -27.47
C LEU A 104 10.75 2.76 -28.82
N ASP A 105 9.41 2.70 -28.81
CA ASP A 105 8.58 2.60 -30.01
C ASP A 105 8.70 3.80 -30.95
N LYS A 106 9.02 4.98 -30.41
CA LYS A 106 9.15 6.23 -31.18
C LYS A 106 10.59 6.64 -31.47
N TYR A 107 11.57 6.01 -30.83
CA TYR A 107 12.97 6.38 -30.96
C TYR A 107 13.67 5.61 -32.08
N GLU A 108 13.81 4.29 -31.92
CA GLU A 108 14.55 3.41 -32.83
C GLU A 108 14.04 1.97 -32.65
N MET A 109 13.90 1.21 -33.75
CA MET A 109 13.54 -0.20 -33.67
C MET A 109 14.67 -0.97 -32.97
N VAL A 110 14.36 -1.60 -31.84
CA VAL A 110 15.34 -2.36 -31.07
C VAL A 110 15.60 -3.71 -31.75
N VAL A 111 16.78 -3.87 -32.34
CA VAL A 111 17.22 -5.15 -32.90
C VAL A 111 17.87 -5.98 -31.79
N ILE A 112 17.14 -6.96 -31.26
CA ILE A 112 17.58 -7.80 -30.14
C ILE A 112 18.93 -8.48 -30.43
N ASP A 113 19.14 -8.93 -31.66
CA ASP A 113 20.35 -9.66 -32.06
C ASP A 113 21.63 -8.81 -31.95
N GLU A 114 21.53 -7.47 -32.03
CA GLU A 114 22.67 -6.56 -31.88
C GLU A 114 23.09 -6.34 -30.43
N LEU A 115 22.22 -6.62 -29.47
CA LEU A 115 22.51 -6.45 -28.04
C LEU A 115 23.45 -7.56 -27.56
N PRO A 116 24.34 -7.34 -26.58
CA PRO A 116 25.27 -8.36 -26.13
C PRO A 116 24.61 -9.42 -25.24
N GLU A 117 24.95 -10.69 -25.47
CA GLU A 117 24.57 -11.84 -24.64
C GLU A 117 25.45 -11.99 -23.39
N LYS A 118 26.68 -11.46 -23.46
CA LYS A 118 27.63 -11.39 -22.35
C LYS A 118 28.23 -10.00 -22.32
N TRP A 119 28.33 -9.45 -21.12
CA TRP A 119 28.92 -8.15 -20.89
C TRP A 119 29.72 -8.17 -19.58
N ASP A 120 30.96 -7.72 -19.65
CA ASP A 120 31.93 -7.89 -18.56
C ASP A 120 31.74 -6.84 -17.46
N SER A 121 31.24 -5.65 -17.81
CA SER A 121 30.94 -4.60 -16.84
C SER A 121 29.58 -4.82 -16.17
N ASP A 122 29.41 -4.28 -14.97
CA ASP A 122 28.11 -4.21 -14.30
C ASP A 122 27.20 -3.11 -14.90
N TYR A 123 27.69 -2.35 -15.88
CA TYR A 123 26.98 -1.28 -16.55
C TYR A 123 27.04 -1.42 -18.07
N PHE A 124 25.88 -1.38 -18.72
CA PHE A 124 25.75 -1.44 -20.17
C PHE A 124 24.98 -0.21 -20.66
N LEU A 125 25.66 0.71 -21.34
CA LEU A 125 25.02 1.86 -22.01
C LEU A 125 24.57 1.44 -23.41
N TRP A 126 23.25 1.46 -23.66
CA TRP A 126 22.71 1.16 -24.99
C TRP A 126 22.75 2.39 -25.90
N ARG A 127 22.13 3.49 -25.44
CA ARG A 127 22.00 4.74 -26.20
C ARG A 127 22.01 5.95 -25.27
N LYS A 128 22.45 7.09 -25.82
CA LYS A 128 22.39 8.41 -25.17
C LYS A 128 21.75 9.45 -26.12
N PRO A 129 20.41 9.45 -26.24
CA PRO A 129 19.70 10.27 -27.24
C PRO A 129 19.85 11.78 -27.05
N ILE A 130 20.06 12.22 -25.81
CA ILE A 130 20.21 13.62 -25.41
C ILE A 130 21.35 13.76 -24.39
N ALA A 131 21.87 14.96 -24.19
CA ALA A 131 23.05 15.20 -23.33
C ALA A 131 22.87 14.67 -21.88
N ASP A 132 21.67 14.85 -21.34
CA ASP A 132 21.33 14.50 -19.95
C ASP A 132 20.41 13.28 -19.85
N GLY A 133 20.31 12.46 -20.90
CA GLY A 133 19.36 11.35 -20.95
C GLY A 133 19.95 10.13 -21.65
N GLU A 134 19.91 9.00 -20.96
CA GLU A 134 20.47 7.74 -21.43
C GLU A 134 19.55 6.55 -21.18
N ILE A 135 19.83 5.48 -21.92
CA ILE A 135 19.18 4.18 -21.75
C ILE A 135 20.29 3.18 -21.54
N SER A 136 20.28 2.59 -20.36
CA SER A 136 21.32 1.70 -19.89
C SER A 136 20.74 0.63 -18.99
N LEU A 137 21.47 -0.47 -18.88
CA LEU A 137 21.19 -1.52 -17.93
C LEU A 137 22.30 -1.59 -16.90
N ALA A 138 21.92 -1.92 -15.68
CA ALA A 138 22.84 -2.19 -14.59
C ALA A 138 22.59 -3.59 -14.04
N ARG A 139 23.66 -4.24 -13.57
CA ARG A 139 23.60 -5.52 -12.88
C ARG A 139 23.43 -5.28 -11.37
N ASP A 140 22.41 -5.88 -10.78
CA ASP A 140 22.17 -5.80 -9.34
C ASP A 140 23.13 -6.71 -8.54
N SER A 141 23.10 -6.61 -7.21
CA SER A 141 23.95 -7.42 -6.31
C SER A 141 23.68 -8.93 -6.42
N MET A 142 22.55 -9.34 -7.02
CA MET A 142 22.19 -10.73 -7.29
C MET A 142 22.62 -11.18 -8.70
N GLY A 143 23.32 -10.34 -9.45
CA GLY A 143 23.78 -10.64 -10.80
C GLY A 143 22.71 -10.49 -11.89
N THR A 144 21.56 -9.90 -11.56
CA THR A 144 20.42 -9.75 -12.48
C THR A 144 20.47 -8.41 -13.19
N TRP A 145 20.28 -8.41 -14.50
CA TRP A 145 20.25 -7.19 -15.30
C TRP A 145 18.89 -6.50 -15.26
N ARG A 146 18.89 -5.18 -15.09
CA ARG A 146 17.69 -4.33 -15.11
C ARG A 146 17.99 -3.02 -15.81
N PHE A 147 16.98 -2.37 -16.40
CA PHE A 147 17.09 -0.99 -16.82
C PHE A 147 17.48 -0.14 -15.62
N SER A 148 18.58 0.58 -15.75
CA SER A 148 19.24 1.27 -14.64
C SER A 148 18.36 2.38 -14.07
N THR A 149 18.66 2.76 -12.82
CA THR A 149 18.12 3.98 -12.22
C THR A 149 18.35 5.21 -13.10
N ALA A 150 19.48 5.31 -13.80
CA ALA A 150 19.76 6.40 -14.75
C ALA A 150 18.79 6.43 -15.93
N THR A 151 18.36 5.26 -16.42
CA THR A 151 17.30 5.17 -17.45
C THR A 151 15.99 5.72 -16.93
N ILE A 152 15.59 5.31 -15.72
CA ILE A 152 14.34 5.74 -15.09
C ILE A 152 14.31 7.26 -14.90
N GLU A 153 15.41 7.84 -14.41
CA GLU A 153 15.54 9.28 -14.21
C GLU A 153 15.58 10.06 -15.54
N SER A 154 16.06 9.44 -16.62
CA SER A 154 16.13 10.03 -17.96
C SER A 154 14.78 10.04 -18.70
N LEU A 155 13.85 9.15 -18.34
CA LEU A 155 12.58 8.95 -19.05
C LEU A 155 11.78 10.24 -19.33
N PRO A 156 11.62 11.19 -18.39
CA PRO A 156 10.85 12.41 -18.64
C PRO A 156 11.43 13.27 -19.78
N ALA A 157 12.76 13.38 -19.86
CA ALA A 157 13.43 14.15 -20.90
C ALA A 157 13.46 13.39 -22.24
N LEU A 158 13.62 12.08 -22.18
CA LEU A 158 13.54 11.19 -23.35
C LEU A 158 12.16 11.21 -24.00
N LEU A 159 11.08 11.18 -23.20
CA LEU A 159 9.71 11.25 -23.70
C LEU A 159 9.40 12.59 -24.37
N ASP A 160 9.94 13.70 -23.84
CA ASP A 160 9.80 15.02 -24.46
C ASP A 160 10.50 15.07 -25.84
N PHE A 161 11.67 14.46 -25.95
CA PHE A 161 12.42 14.35 -27.21
C PHE A 161 11.68 13.58 -28.33
N VAL A 162 10.81 12.63 -27.97
CA VAL A 162 10.03 11.84 -28.94
C VAL A 162 8.55 12.23 -28.99
N LYS A 163 8.14 13.31 -28.30
CA LYS A 163 6.74 13.71 -28.15
C LYS A 163 6.01 13.85 -29.50
N ASP A 164 6.65 14.52 -30.45
CA ASP A 164 6.10 14.81 -31.78
C ASP A 164 6.50 13.77 -32.84
N LYS A 165 7.22 12.71 -32.46
CA LYS A 165 7.59 11.62 -33.36
C LYS A 165 6.48 10.59 -33.46
N ASN A 166 6.30 10.06 -34.67
CA ASN A 166 5.48 8.88 -34.92
C ASN A 166 6.24 7.61 -34.50
N VAL A 167 5.50 6.53 -34.30
CA VAL A 167 6.07 5.20 -34.06
C VAL A 167 6.92 4.79 -35.26
N VAL A 168 8.09 4.21 -35.00
CA VAL A 168 9.04 3.77 -36.02
C VAL A 168 8.38 2.71 -36.92
N GLU A 169 8.60 2.82 -38.24
CA GLU A 169 8.04 1.89 -39.23
C GLU A 169 8.50 0.45 -38.93
N GLY A 170 7.55 -0.49 -38.86
CA GLY A 170 7.81 -1.89 -38.48
C GLY A 170 7.65 -2.22 -36.99
N VAL A 171 7.42 -1.22 -36.12
CA VAL A 171 7.12 -1.43 -34.70
C VAL A 171 5.61 -1.44 -34.45
N GLU A 172 5.08 -2.52 -33.87
CA GLU A 172 3.67 -2.55 -33.45
C GLU A 172 3.46 -1.57 -32.28
N ALA A 173 2.72 -0.49 -32.52
CA ALA A 173 2.25 0.48 -31.53
C ALA A 173 1.22 -0.16 -30.57
N THR A 174 1.71 -1.05 -29.72
CA THR A 174 0.93 -1.90 -28.80
C THR A 174 0.55 -1.15 -27.53
N VAL A 175 1.37 -0.17 -27.13
CA VAL A 175 1.05 0.74 -26.03
C VAL A 175 0.35 1.97 -26.61
N GLN A 176 -0.94 1.85 -26.89
CA GLN A 176 -1.76 3.05 -27.12
C GLN A 176 -1.78 3.91 -25.85
N PRO A 177 -1.94 5.24 -25.96
CA PRO A 177 -2.20 6.11 -24.81
C PRO A 177 -3.51 5.67 -24.13
N ALA A 178 -3.40 4.75 -23.18
CA ALA A 178 -4.52 4.13 -22.48
C ALA A 178 -4.93 4.92 -21.22
N SER A 179 -4.40 6.14 -21.05
CA SER A 179 -4.67 6.97 -19.88
C SER A 179 -5.73 8.03 -20.20
N PHE A 180 -6.61 8.30 -19.24
CA PHE A 180 -7.53 9.43 -19.29
C PHE A 180 -6.79 10.77 -19.56
N THR A 181 -5.57 10.90 -19.06
CA THR A 181 -4.75 12.10 -19.22
C THR A 181 -4.33 12.34 -20.66
N ASP A 182 -4.00 11.30 -21.42
CA ASP A 182 -3.66 11.45 -22.84
C ASP A 182 -4.87 11.82 -23.69
N TRP A 183 -6.03 11.22 -23.40
CA TRP A 183 -7.29 11.62 -24.03
C TRP A 183 -7.62 13.08 -23.72
N LEU A 184 -7.43 13.50 -22.46
CA LEU A 184 -7.69 14.86 -22.02
C LEU A 184 -6.71 15.84 -22.69
N ARG A 185 -5.41 15.52 -22.70
CA ARG A 185 -4.34 16.32 -23.31
C ARG A 185 -4.61 16.60 -24.79
N LYS A 186 -5.15 15.63 -25.55
CA LYS A 186 -5.53 15.81 -26.96
C LYS A 186 -6.72 16.77 -27.18
N LYS A 187 -7.61 16.91 -26.19
CA LYS A 187 -8.77 17.82 -26.27
C LYS A 187 -8.47 19.22 -25.75
N LEU A 188 -7.38 19.40 -25.01
CA LEU A 188 -7.04 20.67 -24.40
C LEU A 188 -6.37 21.62 -25.41
N PRO A 189 -6.63 22.94 -25.33
CA PRO A 189 -5.93 23.93 -26.13
C PRO A 189 -4.43 23.98 -25.78
N PRO A 190 -3.55 24.37 -26.73
CA PRO A 190 -2.10 24.36 -26.54
C PRO A 190 -1.61 25.12 -25.29
N SER A 191 -2.25 26.25 -24.98
CA SER A 191 -1.94 27.08 -23.81
C SER A 191 -2.09 26.35 -22.47
N LEU A 192 -2.90 25.28 -22.42
CA LEU A 192 -3.07 24.46 -21.22
C LEU A 192 -2.10 23.29 -21.14
N THR A 193 -1.54 22.87 -22.28
CA THR A 193 -0.48 21.84 -22.37
C THR A 193 0.93 22.42 -22.30
N ASP A 194 1.07 23.74 -22.44
CA ASP A 194 2.32 24.45 -22.20
C ASP A 194 2.75 24.33 -20.73
N ARG A 195 4.06 24.24 -20.50
CA ARG A 195 4.66 24.18 -19.17
C ARG A 195 5.04 25.59 -18.72
N ALA A 196 4.32 26.14 -17.74
CA ALA A 196 4.69 27.41 -17.14
C ALA A 196 5.85 27.30 -16.13
N LEU A 197 6.07 26.11 -15.54
CA LEU A 197 7.14 25.81 -14.56
C LEU A 197 7.59 24.33 -14.69
N LEU A 198 7.20 23.48 -13.72
CA LEU A 198 7.54 22.05 -13.64
C LEU A 198 6.43 21.13 -14.16
N LEU A 199 5.20 21.64 -14.25
CA LEU A 199 3.99 20.90 -14.65
C LEU A 199 3.31 21.60 -15.83
N GLU A 200 2.51 20.84 -16.58
CA GLU A 200 1.60 21.40 -17.58
C GLU A 200 0.52 22.25 -16.89
N ASN A 201 0.05 23.32 -17.53
CA ASN A 201 -0.92 24.25 -16.91
C ASN A 201 -2.23 23.56 -16.49
N TRP A 202 -2.70 22.56 -17.25
CA TRP A 202 -3.89 21.78 -16.86
C TRP A 202 -3.67 20.91 -15.63
N GLN A 203 -2.43 20.43 -15.39
CA GLN A 203 -2.11 19.61 -14.22
C GLN A 203 -2.23 20.44 -12.93
N TRP A 204 -1.83 21.71 -12.96
CA TRP A 204 -2.06 22.63 -11.84
C TRP A 204 -3.54 22.83 -11.53
N LEU A 205 -4.38 22.98 -12.57
CA LEU A 205 -5.82 23.10 -12.39
C LEU A 205 -6.42 21.81 -11.82
N ALA A 206 -6.00 20.65 -12.34
CA ALA A 206 -6.44 19.36 -11.85
C ALA A 206 -6.02 19.12 -10.38
N LEU A 207 -4.80 19.52 -10.00
CA LEU A 207 -4.35 19.48 -8.60
C LEU A 207 -5.22 20.35 -7.69
N LEU A 208 -5.55 21.58 -8.11
CA LEU A 208 -6.42 22.46 -7.34
C LEU A 208 -7.80 21.83 -7.15
N ILE A 209 -8.37 21.23 -8.21
CA ILE A 209 -9.65 20.53 -8.16
C ILE A 209 -9.57 19.34 -7.20
N ILE A 210 -8.53 18.52 -7.27
CA ILE A 210 -8.34 17.35 -6.38
C ILE A 210 -8.21 17.80 -4.92
N VAL A 211 -7.45 18.84 -4.64
CA VAL A 211 -7.32 19.40 -3.29
C VAL A 211 -8.69 19.89 -2.81
N PHE A 212 -9.42 20.64 -3.64
CA PHE A 212 -10.73 21.16 -3.29
C PHE A 212 -11.77 20.06 -3.04
N ILE A 213 -11.83 19.03 -3.88
CA ILE A 213 -12.69 17.87 -3.69
C ILE A 213 -12.31 17.13 -2.40
N GLY A 214 -11.02 16.96 -2.13
CA GLY A 214 -10.54 16.37 -0.88
C GLY A 214 -11.05 17.12 0.36
N LEU A 215 -11.01 18.45 0.35
CA LEU A 215 -11.54 19.28 1.43
C LEU A 215 -13.07 19.16 1.58
N ILE A 216 -13.79 19.01 0.46
CA ILE A 216 -15.23 18.72 0.49
C ILE A 216 -15.48 17.35 1.10
N ILE A 217 -14.73 16.32 0.70
CA ILE A 217 -14.83 14.97 1.24
C ILE A 217 -14.58 14.98 2.74
N GLU A 218 -13.51 15.65 3.21
CA GLU A 218 -13.22 15.84 4.63
C GLU A 218 -14.44 16.40 5.38
N ARG A 219 -15.03 17.46 4.84
CA ARG A 219 -16.18 18.13 5.46
C ARG A 219 -17.40 17.23 5.49
N VAL A 220 -17.71 16.57 4.37
CA VAL A 220 -18.87 15.69 4.22
C VAL A 220 -18.75 14.48 5.15
N VAL A 221 -17.59 13.83 5.17
CA VAL A 221 -17.31 12.68 6.05
C VAL A 221 -17.49 13.08 7.52
N ASN A 222 -16.96 14.24 7.93
CA ASN A 222 -17.11 14.73 9.30
C ASN A 222 -18.56 15.01 9.68
N VAL A 223 -19.35 15.62 8.77
CA VAL A 223 -20.78 15.86 9.00
C VAL A 223 -21.53 14.54 9.13
N ILE A 224 -21.32 13.60 8.20
CA ILE A 224 -21.96 12.28 8.21
C ILE A 224 -21.60 11.53 9.50
N LEU A 225 -20.31 11.37 9.81
CA LEU A 225 -19.88 10.66 11.01
C LEU A 225 -20.41 11.31 12.29
N SER A 226 -20.44 12.65 12.37
CA SER A 226 -21.02 13.36 13.52
C SER A 226 -22.51 13.11 13.70
N TYR A 227 -23.26 13.05 12.59
CA TYR A 227 -24.67 12.71 12.61
C TYR A 227 -24.90 11.26 13.06
N TRP A 228 -24.14 10.30 12.51
CA TRP A 228 -24.27 8.88 12.87
C TRP A 228 -23.89 8.61 14.34
N ILE A 229 -22.78 9.18 14.81
CA ILE A 229 -22.33 9.05 16.19
C ILE A 229 -23.35 9.69 17.14
N GLY A 230 -23.86 10.88 16.82
CA GLY A 230 -24.91 11.53 17.61
C GLY A 230 -26.17 10.66 17.70
N LYS A 231 -26.62 10.11 16.57
CA LYS A 231 -27.79 9.22 16.52
C LYS A 231 -27.61 7.94 17.33
N LEU A 232 -26.41 7.34 17.29
CA LEU A 232 -26.08 6.14 18.07
C LEU A 232 -26.07 6.43 19.57
N LEU A 233 -25.48 7.56 19.97
CA LEU A 233 -25.39 8.00 21.36
C LEU A 233 -26.75 8.42 21.95
N MET A 234 -27.69 8.91 21.14
CA MET A 234 -29.05 9.23 21.61
C MET A 234 -29.90 7.99 21.94
N LYS A 235 -29.60 6.83 21.34
CA LYS A 235 -30.33 5.57 21.64
C LYS A 235 -29.92 4.97 22.98
N THR A 236 -28.69 5.20 23.41
CA THR A 236 -28.24 4.87 24.76
C THR A 236 -28.68 6.01 25.68
N HIS A 237 -29.63 5.77 26.59
CA HIS A 237 -30.14 6.71 27.62
C HIS A 237 -29.06 7.25 28.60
N THR A 238 -27.80 7.10 28.27
CA THR A 238 -26.66 7.61 28.99
C THR A 238 -26.60 9.12 28.75
N ARG A 239 -26.95 9.91 29.77
CA ARG A 239 -26.70 11.36 29.83
C ARG A 239 -25.20 11.67 29.91
N VAL A 240 -24.39 11.03 29.06
CA VAL A 240 -23.01 11.48 28.89
C VAL A 240 -23.13 12.88 28.36
N LYS A 241 -22.60 13.86 29.10
CA LYS A 241 -22.31 15.20 28.58
C LYS A 241 -21.20 15.10 27.51
N PHE A 242 -21.35 14.19 26.55
CA PHE A 242 -20.73 14.29 25.25
C PHE A 242 -21.40 15.50 24.60
N LYS A 243 -20.88 16.67 24.95
CA LYS A 243 -20.66 17.64 23.90
C LYS A 243 -19.79 16.89 22.91
N VAL A 244 -20.42 16.25 21.92
CA VAL A 244 -19.79 15.87 20.66
C VAL A 244 -19.45 17.21 20.03
N GLU A 245 -18.47 17.90 20.61
CA GLU A 245 -17.83 19.02 19.97
C GLU A 245 -17.31 18.43 18.68
N SER A 246 -17.66 19.09 17.58
CA SER A 246 -17.35 18.71 16.20
C SER A 246 -15.87 18.42 15.94
N HIS A 247 -14.99 18.71 16.92
CA HIS A 247 -13.56 18.42 16.97
C HIS A 247 -13.19 16.94 17.24
N VAL A 248 -14.11 16.11 17.74
CA VAL A 248 -13.80 14.70 18.05
C VAL A 248 -13.66 13.83 16.78
N ILE A 249 -14.34 14.20 15.69
CA ILE A 249 -14.55 13.33 14.52
C ILE A 249 -13.67 13.74 13.33
N ARG A 250 -13.08 14.94 13.38
CA ARG A 250 -12.20 15.51 12.35
C ARG A 250 -11.12 14.58 11.79
N PRO A 251 -10.37 13.79 12.59
CA PRO A 251 -9.29 12.99 12.03
C PRO A 251 -9.75 11.95 11.01
N ALA A 252 -10.99 11.44 11.12
CA ALA A 252 -11.52 10.50 10.13
C ALA A 252 -11.72 11.18 8.77
N GLY A 253 -12.19 12.43 8.74
CA GLY A 253 -12.31 13.21 7.50
C GLY A 253 -10.95 13.43 6.82
N PHE A 254 -9.92 13.80 7.59
CA PHE A 254 -8.56 13.97 7.06
C PHE A 254 -7.97 12.68 6.51
N LEU A 255 -8.24 11.53 7.16
CA LEU A 255 -7.78 10.23 6.70
C LEU A 255 -8.42 9.87 5.35
N VAL A 256 -9.75 9.99 5.23
CA VAL A 256 -10.45 9.71 3.97
C VAL A 256 -10.02 10.66 2.85
N MET A 257 -9.79 11.94 3.17
CA MET A 257 -9.22 12.91 2.24
C MET A 257 -7.82 12.50 1.77
N ALA A 258 -6.93 12.09 2.67
CA ALA A 258 -5.58 11.67 2.32
C ALA A 258 -5.58 10.40 1.43
N VAL A 259 -6.47 9.43 1.72
CA VAL A 259 -6.68 8.24 0.88
C VAL A 259 -7.22 8.63 -0.50
N PHE A 260 -8.15 9.58 -0.56
CA PHE A 260 -8.63 10.09 -1.85
C PHE A 260 -7.50 10.72 -2.68
N TRP A 261 -6.65 11.54 -2.05
CA TRP A 261 -5.50 12.13 -2.74
C TRP A 261 -4.48 11.08 -3.18
N SER A 262 -4.14 10.09 -2.35
CA SER A 262 -3.19 9.04 -2.73
C SER A 262 -3.67 8.23 -3.93
N LEU A 263 -4.99 8.06 -4.10
CA LEU A 263 -5.58 7.37 -5.25
C LEU A 263 -5.67 8.25 -6.51
N MET A 264 -5.92 9.56 -6.36
CA MET A 264 -6.15 10.45 -7.51
C MET A 264 -4.87 11.07 -8.08
N LEU A 265 -3.84 11.29 -7.26
CA LEU A 265 -2.59 11.92 -7.71
C LEU A 265 -1.84 11.11 -8.79
N PRO A 266 -1.73 9.77 -8.71
CA PRO A 266 -1.10 8.98 -9.77
C PRO A 266 -1.82 9.10 -11.12
N ALA A 267 -3.13 9.38 -11.09
CA ALA A 267 -3.95 9.52 -12.29
C ALA A 267 -3.69 10.82 -13.07
N LEU A 268 -2.93 11.78 -12.54
CA LEU A 268 -2.64 13.07 -13.20
C LEU A 268 -1.42 13.06 -14.13
N ASP A 269 -0.74 11.91 -14.24
CA ASP A 269 0.46 11.77 -15.07
C ASP A 269 1.54 12.82 -14.71
N LEU A 270 1.70 13.09 -13.41
CA LEU A 270 2.67 14.07 -12.93
C LEU A 270 4.12 13.58 -13.19
N PRO A 271 5.08 14.51 -13.38
CA PRO A 271 6.50 14.20 -13.36
C PRO A 271 6.89 13.49 -12.07
N LEU A 272 7.82 12.54 -12.16
CA LEU A 272 8.21 11.65 -11.06
C LEU A 272 8.50 12.41 -9.76
N ARG A 273 9.36 13.43 -9.81
CA ARG A 273 9.73 14.25 -8.64
C ARG A 273 8.54 14.95 -7.97
N ALA A 274 7.58 15.44 -8.76
CA ALA A 274 6.39 16.10 -8.24
C ALA A 274 5.43 15.10 -7.62
N LEU A 275 5.24 13.94 -8.28
CA LEU A 275 4.40 12.87 -7.78
C LEU A 275 4.94 12.32 -6.45
N GLU A 276 6.24 12.05 -6.36
CA GLU A 276 6.90 11.58 -5.13
C GLU A 276 6.71 12.57 -3.98
N ALA A 277 6.96 13.86 -4.21
CA ALA A 277 6.80 14.89 -3.20
C ALA A 277 5.35 15.01 -2.71
N LEU A 278 4.36 14.97 -3.62
CA LEU A 278 2.96 15.01 -3.24
C LEU A 278 2.51 13.74 -2.52
N LEU A 279 2.91 12.56 -2.99
CA LEU A 279 2.53 11.30 -2.35
C LEU A 279 3.15 11.19 -0.96
N PHE A 280 4.41 11.58 -0.78
CA PHE A 280 5.05 11.67 0.53
C PHE A 280 4.29 12.62 1.47
N ALA A 281 3.89 13.81 0.99
CA ALA A 281 3.06 14.72 1.78
C ALA A 281 1.71 14.10 2.16
N THR A 282 1.04 13.40 1.24
CA THR A 282 -0.22 12.70 1.55
C THR A 282 -0.05 11.56 2.54
N GLN A 283 1.05 10.81 2.49
CA GLN A 283 1.37 9.74 3.43
C GLN A 283 1.58 10.30 4.84
N ILE A 284 2.27 11.44 4.99
CA ILE A 284 2.41 12.13 6.28
C ILE A 284 1.04 12.52 6.84
N ILE A 285 0.17 13.11 6.01
CA ILE A 285 -1.18 13.50 6.43
C ILE A 285 -2.00 12.25 6.83
N MET A 286 -1.88 11.16 6.07
CA MET A 286 -2.55 9.89 6.36
C MET A 286 -2.06 9.28 7.69
N ALA A 287 -0.75 9.24 7.92
CA ALA A 287 -0.15 8.77 9.16
C ALA A 287 -0.60 9.62 10.36
N ALA A 288 -0.46 10.94 10.27
CA ALA A 288 -0.84 11.85 11.35
C ALA A 288 -2.34 11.79 11.65
N SER A 289 -3.19 11.72 10.63
CA SER A 289 -4.64 11.58 10.80
C SER A 289 -5.03 10.21 11.36
N GLY A 290 -4.35 9.13 10.98
CA GLY A 290 -4.52 7.78 11.54
C GLY A 290 -4.19 7.72 13.02
N VAL A 291 -3.04 8.26 13.44
CA VAL A 291 -2.67 8.36 14.86
C VAL A 291 -3.69 9.19 15.62
N TRP A 292 -4.07 10.36 15.07
CA TRP A 292 -5.07 11.20 15.72
C TRP A 292 -6.42 10.50 15.83
N ALA A 293 -6.87 9.77 14.80
CA ALA A 293 -8.10 8.98 14.82
C ALA A 293 -8.04 7.90 15.90
N ALA A 294 -6.94 7.17 16.02
CA ALA A 294 -6.76 6.16 17.04
C ALA A 294 -6.79 6.75 18.47
N TYR A 295 -6.17 7.91 18.70
CA TYR A 295 -6.30 8.64 19.98
C TYR A 295 -7.76 8.99 20.29
N ARG A 296 -8.55 9.35 19.28
CA ARG A 296 -9.98 9.64 19.43
C ARG A 296 -10.80 8.40 19.73
N VAL A 297 -10.50 7.26 19.11
CA VAL A 297 -11.15 5.98 19.44
C VAL A 297 -10.92 5.63 20.91
N VAL A 298 -9.68 5.79 21.41
CA VAL A 298 -9.36 5.59 22.84
C VAL A 298 -10.14 6.56 23.73
N ASP A 299 -10.26 7.83 23.33
CA ASP A 299 -11.04 8.84 24.07
C ASP A 299 -12.54 8.50 24.14
N ILE A 300 -13.13 8.07 23.02
CA ILE A 300 -14.53 7.67 22.94
C ILE A 300 -14.77 6.42 23.80
N GLY A 301 -13.91 5.42 23.69
CA GLY A 301 -13.99 4.21 24.52
C GLY A 301 -13.90 4.54 26.00
N ALA A 302 -12.92 5.34 26.42
CA ALA A 302 -12.77 5.74 27.81
C ALA A 302 -13.98 6.52 28.34
N ALA A 303 -14.54 7.43 27.53
CA ALA A 303 -15.75 8.16 27.93
C ALA A 303 -16.98 7.25 28.02
N TYR A 304 -17.11 6.26 27.13
CA TYR A 304 -18.16 5.25 27.21
C TYR A 304 -18.05 4.42 28.50
N PHE A 305 -16.87 3.87 28.80
CA PHE A 305 -16.65 3.09 30.02
C PHE A 305 -16.79 3.92 31.29
N GLY A 306 -16.32 5.17 31.30
CA GLY A 306 -16.53 6.09 32.43
C GLY A 306 -18.02 6.37 32.70
N SER A 307 -18.83 6.50 31.65
CA SER A 307 -20.28 6.69 31.82
C SER A 307 -21.04 5.45 32.29
N LEU A 308 -20.45 4.26 32.10
CA LEU A 308 -20.99 3.01 32.61
C LEU A 308 -20.61 2.85 34.09
N ALA A 309 -19.36 3.20 34.43
CA ALA A 309 -18.84 3.22 35.79
C ALA A 309 -19.67 4.10 36.74
N GLU A 310 -20.07 5.30 36.31
CA GLU A 310 -20.93 6.23 37.08
C GLU A 310 -22.29 5.63 37.50
N LYS A 311 -22.76 4.55 36.85
CA LYS A 311 -24.02 3.87 37.18
C LYS A 311 -23.85 2.74 38.19
N THR A 312 -22.62 2.46 38.60
CA THR A 312 -22.23 1.39 39.52
C THR A 312 -21.72 2.03 40.81
N GLU A 313 -21.96 1.41 41.97
CA GLU A 313 -21.47 1.96 43.26
C GLU A 313 -19.94 1.82 43.45
N SER A 314 -19.26 1.14 42.52
CA SER A 314 -17.82 0.86 42.54
C SER A 314 -16.99 2.12 42.26
N LYS A 315 -16.21 2.58 43.24
CA LYS A 315 -15.20 3.65 43.07
C LYS A 315 -13.94 3.19 42.33
N PHE A 316 -13.82 1.90 42.02
CA PHE A 316 -12.62 1.33 41.40
C PHE A 316 -12.51 1.69 39.91
N ASP A 317 -13.67 1.81 39.25
CA ASP A 317 -13.75 2.09 37.82
C ASP A 317 -13.33 3.55 37.50
N ASP A 318 -13.54 4.47 38.44
CA ASP A 318 -13.11 5.88 38.36
C ASP A 318 -11.58 6.03 38.30
N LEU A 319 -10.84 5.04 38.82
CA LEU A 319 -9.37 5.00 38.79
C LEU A 319 -8.84 4.20 37.59
N LEU A 320 -9.50 3.09 37.25
CA LEU A 320 -9.09 2.22 36.14
C LEU A 320 -9.25 2.89 34.77
N VAL A 321 -10.37 3.56 34.51
CA VAL A 321 -10.67 4.15 33.20
C VAL A 321 -9.61 5.18 32.77
N PRO A 322 -9.20 6.16 33.62
CA PRO A 322 -8.12 7.08 33.28
C PRO A 322 -6.75 6.40 33.09
N MET A 323 -6.43 5.37 33.88
CA MET A 323 -5.18 4.61 33.75
C MET A 323 -5.11 3.88 32.40
N VAL A 324 -6.14 3.09 32.08
CA VAL A 324 -6.21 2.35 30.81
C VAL A 324 -6.18 3.30 29.61
N ARG A 325 -6.91 4.42 29.67
CA ARG A 325 -6.88 5.46 28.63
C ARG A 325 -5.47 5.98 28.37
N ARG A 326 -4.71 6.28 29.43
CA ARG A 326 -3.32 6.76 29.30
C ARG A 326 -2.41 5.69 28.70
N SER A 327 -2.49 4.45 29.18
CA SER A 327 -1.70 3.33 28.66
C SER A 327 -1.97 3.07 27.18
N LEU A 328 -3.25 3.05 26.78
CA LEU A 328 -3.62 2.87 25.36
C LEU A 328 -3.11 4.02 24.50
N LYS A 329 -3.16 5.27 24.97
CA LYS A 329 -2.60 6.41 24.21
C LYS A 329 -1.09 6.31 24.03
N ILE A 330 -0.36 5.84 25.02
CA ILE A 330 1.10 5.61 24.90
C ILE A 330 1.36 4.55 23.83
N LEU A 331 0.61 3.44 23.83
CA LEU A 331 0.72 2.40 22.80
C LEU A 331 0.39 2.95 21.41
N VAL A 332 -0.70 3.69 21.25
CA VAL A 332 -1.06 4.31 19.97
C VAL A 332 0.04 5.27 19.48
N GLY A 333 0.64 6.05 20.38
CA GLY A 333 1.78 6.91 20.04
C GLY A 333 3.01 6.12 19.58
N ALA A 334 3.34 5.02 20.26
CA ALA A 334 4.45 4.14 19.88
C ALA A 334 4.24 3.51 18.49
N PHE A 335 3.07 2.92 18.25
CA PHE A 335 2.72 2.38 16.92
C PHE A 335 2.64 3.46 15.85
N GLY A 336 2.15 4.65 16.20
CA GLY A 336 2.12 5.81 15.31
C GLY A 336 3.51 6.24 14.85
N LEU A 337 4.48 6.28 15.77
CA LEU A 337 5.88 6.57 15.45
C LEU A 337 6.48 5.50 14.54
N LEU A 338 6.23 4.22 14.82
CA LEU A 338 6.69 3.12 13.95
C LEU A 338 6.13 3.26 12.53
N PHE A 339 4.82 3.54 12.41
CA PHE A 339 4.18 3.71 11.11
C PHE A 339 4.79 4.88 10.33
N ILE A 340 5.03 6.02 10.99
CA ILE A 340 5.69 7.16 10.35
C ILE A 340 7.12 6.80 9.91
N ALA A 341 7.88 6.10 10.76
CA ALA A 341 9.23 5.66 10.44
C ALA A 341 9.27 4.71 9.22
N ASP A 342 8.35 3.75 9.15
CA ASP A 342 8.20 2.82 8.02
C ASP A 342 7.96 3.57 6.70
N ASN A 343 7.10 4.59 6.72
CA ASN A 343 6.83 5.43 5.55
C ASN A 343 8.03 6.29 5.12
N MET A 344 9.03 6.48 5.99
CA MET A 344 10.27 7.19 5.68
C MET A 344 11.39 6.22 5.22
N ASP A 345 11.06 4.98 4.87
CA ASP A 345 11.99 3.90 4.53
C ASP A 345 13.04 3.65 5.65
N ILE A 346 12.69 3.94 6.90
CA ILE A 346 13.51 3.60 8.08
C ILE A 346 13.27 2.14 8.42
N ASP A 347 14.33 1.36 8.66
CA ASP A 347 14.21 -0.03 9.11
C ASP A 347 13.49 -0.13 10.47
N ILE A 348 12.21 -0.47 10.42
CA ILE A 348 11.39 -0.67 11.60
C ILE A 348 11.73 -1.96 12.35
N THR A 349 12.49 -2.90 11.77
CA THR A 349 12.89 -4.15 12.43
C THR A 349 13.70 -3.84 13.67
N SER A 350 14.66 -2.93 13.53
CA SER A 350 15.50 -2.46 14.63
C SER A 350 14.70 -1.74 15.72
N LEU A 351 13.71 -0.92 15.33
CA LEU A 351 12.83 -0.21 16.27
C LEU A 351 11.88 -1.18 17.01
N LEU A 352 11.31 -2.16 16.29
CA LEU A 352 10.46 -3.21 16.83
C LEU A 352 11.26 -4.12 17.78
N ALA A 353 12.50 -4.46 17.45
CA ALA A 353 13.38 -5.21 18.34
C ALA A 353 13.65 -4.44 19.64
N GLY A 354 13.93 -3.13 19.56
CA GLY A 354 14.09 -2.26 20.72
C GLY A 354 12.84 -2.17 21.60
N LEU A 355 11.66 -2.01 20.97
CA LEU A 355 10.37 -2.05 21.68
C LEU A 355 10.08 -3.42 22.30
N GLY A 356 10.48 -4.51 21.66
CA GLY A 356 10.37 -5.86 22.19
C GLY A 356 11.20 -6.03 23.46
N ILE A 357 12.47 -5.64 23.45
CA ILE A 357 13.34 -5.67 24.63
C ILE A 357 12.81 -4.74 25.73
N GLY A 358 12.37 -3.53 25.38
CA GLY A 358 11.74 -2.60 26.31
C GLY A 358 10.45 -3.14 26.94
N GLY A 359 9.63 -3.85 26.16
CA GLY A 359 8.42 -4.53 26.62
C GLY A 359 8.72 -5.67 27.59
N VAL A 360 9.76 -6.46 27.32
CA VAL A 360 10.24 -7.49 28.25
C VAL A 360 10.73 -6.86 29.55
N ALA A 361 11.51 -5.78 29.50
CA ALA A 361 11.96 -5.07 30.69
C ALA A 361 10.78 -4.52 31.51
N LEU A 362 9.77 -3.94 30.85
CA LEU A 362 8.55 -3.46 31.50
C LEU A 362 7.76 -4.62 32.15
N ALA A 363 7.64 -5.76 31.46
CA ALA A 363 6.98 -6.95 32.00
C ALA A 363 7.70 -7.52 33.23
N LEU A 364 9.04 -7.55 33.20
CA LEU A 364 9.85 -7.95 34.36
C LEU A 364 9.68 -6.98 35.54
N ALA A 365 9.63 -5.67 35.29
CA ALA A 365 9.39 -4.67 36.33
C ALA A 365 7.98 -4.76 36.92
N ALA A 366 6.98 -5.13 36.11
CA ALA A 366 5.60 -5.29 36.55
C ALA A 366 5.31 -6.67 37.19
N LYS A 367 6.27 -7.61 37.15
CA LYS A 367 6.10 -9.01 37.53
C LYS A 367 5.44 -9.17 38.90
N ASP A 368 6.01 -8.55 39.94
CA ASP A 368 5.53 -8.70 41.32
C ASP A 368 4.12 -8.11 41.50
N THR A 369 3.80 -7.04 40.76
CA THR A 369 2.46 -6.43 40.79
C THR A 369 1.43 -7.37 40.19
N VAL A 370 1.75 -7.98 39.06
CA VAL A 370 0.88 -8.95 38.37
C VAL A 370 0.72 -10.22 39.21
N GLU A 371 1.80 -10.71 39.82
CA GLU A 371 1.80 -11.87 40.73
C GLU A 371 0.88 -11.65 41.92
N ASN A 372 0.98 -10.49 42.60
CA ASN A 372 0.11 -10.14 43.72
C ASN A 372 -1.37 -9.99 43.31
N LEU A 373 -1.64 -9.48 42.11
CA LEU A 373 -3.00 -9.39 41.58
C LEU A 373 -3.61 -10.78 41.37
N PHE A 374 -2.88 -11.69 40.71
CA PHE A 374 -3.34 -13.07 40.51
C PHE A 374 -3.51 -13.80 41.84
N GLY A 375 -2.59 -13.63 42.79
CA GLY A 375 -2.73 -14.19 44.14
C GLY A 375 -4.01 -13.72 44.83
N SER A 376 -4.33 -12.43 44.74
CA SER A 376 -5.56 -11.86 45.32
C SER A 376 -6.83 -12.42 44.67
N VAL A 377 -6.84 -12.57 43.35
CA VAL A 377 -7.98 -13.14 42.61
C VAL A 377 -8.19 -14.62 42.97
N THR A 378 -7.12 -15.41 43.04
CA THR A 378 -7.20 -16.83 43.43
C THR A 378 -7.76 -16.99 44.84
N VAL A 379 -7.31 -16.18 45.82
CA VAL A 379 -7.86 -16.21 47.19
C VAL A 379 -9.37 -15.88 47.20
N LEU A 380 -9.81 -14.90 46.40
CA LEU A 380 -11.22 -14.54 46.27
C LEU A 380 -12.09 -15.66 45.68
N ILE A 381 -11.54 -16.41 44.73
CA ILE A 381 -12.24 -17.51 44.05
C ILE A 381 -12.29 -18.76 44.93
N ASP A 382 -11.15 -19.15 45.49
CA ASP A 382 -11.01 -20.39 46.24
C ASP A 382 -11.55 -20.27 47.69
N ARG A 383 -11.75 -19.04 48.18
CA ARG A 383 -12.20 -18.71 49.55
C ARG A 383 -11.63 -19.65 50.64
N PRO A 384 -10.29 -19.75 50.78
CA PRO A 384 -9.68 -20.64 51.76
C PRO A 384 -9.93 -20.24 53.23
N PHE A 385 -10.45 -19.04 53.48
CA PHE A 385 -10.72 -18.50 54.82
C PHE A 385 -12.02 -17.67 54.79
N GLU A 386 -12.77 -17.61 55.91
CA GLU A 386 -13.99 -16.80 56.04
C GLU A 386 -13.71 -15.44 56.71
N ILE A 387 -14.61 -14.46 56.51
CA ILE A 387 -14.47 -13.12 57.10
C ILE A 387 -14.67 -13.22 58.62
N GLY A 388 -13.59 -13.21 59.39
CA GLY A 388 -13.61 -13.23 60.86
C GLY A 388 -12.65 -14.23 61.53
N ASP A 389 -11.95 -15.05 60.75
CA ASP A 389 -10.85 -15.92 61.22
C ASP A 389 -9.57 -15.16 61.64
#